data_AF-A0A930PEZ0-F1
#
_entry.id   AF-A0A930PEZ0-F1
#
_cell.length_a   1.000
_cell.length_b   1.000
_cell.length_c   1.000
_cell.angle_alpha   90.00
_cell.angle_beta   90.00
_cell.angle_gamma   90.00
#
_symmetry.space_group_name_H-M   'P 1'
#
loop_
_entity.id
_entity.type
_entity.pdbx_description
1 polymer ?
#
loop_
_entity_poly.entity_id
_entity_poly.type
_entity_poly.pdbx_seq_one_letter_code
_entity_poly.pdbx_strand_id
1 'polypeptide(L)'
;MDMAMVNRFLEKDIPYGKLANLGIDREKTLSMPKDLLESLMSGKVTPLVQAHVRSESGITYEVPLKLQLIRDREGKIDLMTYPVRKSLMSDISLSENERERLQQGDTIRKEIKENGVRRMQFIQMDNETKSLIKRNVSNLRLPEQIAQMEKINDIQLGQNQKNAIKEGKPIELEIGHEKVSVGVDLKEPQGFKIVKGDMTEWERQQKIKYDMANEGFMGYVLTDQNRWEYQKVVDKLQHKENKLEIKEGQKKPAGIKI
;
A
#
# COMPACT_ATOMS: atom_id res chain seq x y z
N MET A 1 -13.92 10.81 16.10
CA MET A 1 -12.58 11.13 16.65
C MET A 1 -11.59 10.91 15.53
N ASP A 2 -11.17 11.99 14.89
CA ASP A 2 -9.98 11.97 14.05
C ASP A 2 -8.81 11.56 14.94
N MET A 3 -8.15 10.44 14.63
CA MET A 3 -6.83 10.18 15.19
C MET A 3 -5.93 11.28 14.62
N ALA A 4 -5.69 12.34 15.40
CA ALA A 4 -4.76 13.40 15.06
C ALA A 4 -3.48 12.76 14.50
N MET A 5 -3.03 13.19 13.31
CA MET A 5 -1.78 12.72 12.73
C MET A 5 -0.64 13.07 13.70
N VAL A 6 -0.22 12.09 14.49
CA VAL A 6 0.94 12.23 15.36
C VAL A 6 2.17 11.99 14.51
N ASN A 7 2.92 13.06 14.23
CA ASN A 7 4.28 12.93 13.70
C ASN A 7 5.09 12.07 14.67
N ARG A 8 5.53 10.90 14.21
CA ARG A 8 6.28 9.93 15.01
C ARG A 8 7.77 10.16 14.97
N PHE A 9 8.22 10.83 13.91
CA PHE A 9 9.59 11.21 13.68
C PHE A 9 9.72 12.73 13.78
N LEU A 10 10.87 13.18 14.24
CA LEU A 10 11.29 14.58 14.26
C LEU A 10 12.26 14.83 13.11
N GLU A 11 12.50 16.09 12.71
CA GLU A 11 13.46 16.40 11.63
C GLU A 11 14.84 15.75 11.88
N LYS A 12 15.30 15.77 13.14
CA LYS A 12 16.56 15.11 13.56
C LYS A 12 16.60 13.60 13.35
N ASP A 13 15.42 12.97 13.23
CA ASP A 13 15.28 11.53 12.99
C ASP A 13 15.43 11.18 11.51
N ILE A 14 15.43 12.18 10.61
CA ILE A 14 15.54 11.96 9.17
C ILE A 14 16.95 11.50 8.82
N PRO A 15 17.12 10.33 8.17
CA PRO A 15 18.41 9.83 7.75
C PRO A 15 18.86 10.51 6.45
N TYR A 16 19.26 11.78 6.52
CA TYR A 16 19.68 12.59 5.37
C TYR A 16 20.76 11.93 4.51
N GLY A 17 21.71 11.22 5.11
CA GLY A 17 22.74 10.49 4.35
C GLY A 17 22.16 9.40 3.44
N LYS A 18 21.07 8.72 3.86
CA LYS A 18 20.40 7.71 3.03
C LYS A 18 19.57 8.34 1.92
N LEU A 19 18.91 9.46 2.20
CA LEU A 19 18.17 10.23 1.20
C LEU A 19 19.12 10.83 0.15
N ALA A 20 20.30 11.30 0.55
CA ALA A 20 21.30 11.83 -0.36
C ALA A 20 21.78 10.79 -1.39
N ASN A 21 21.87 9.51 -1.01
CA ASN A 21 22.18 8.41 -1.93
C ASN A 21 21.07 8.20 -3.00
N LEU A 22 19.86 8.73 -2.75
CA LEU A 22 18.74 8.75 -3.69
C LEU A 22 18.65 10.07 -4.46
N GLY A 23 19.66 10.95 -4.36
CA GLY A 23 19.67 12.28 -4.98
C GLY A 23 18.75 13.29 -4.29
N ILE A 24 18.28 12.96 -3.08
CA ILE A 24 17.42 13.80 -2.24
C ILE A 24 18.28 14.36 -1.10
N ASP A 25 18.91 15.50 -1.35
CA ASP A 25 19.69 16.20 -0.33
C ASP A 25 18.80 16.80 0.77
N ARG A 26 19.42 17.41 1.77
CA ARG A 26 18.72 18.02 2.91
C ARG A 26 17.77 19.13 2.48
N GLU A 27 18.16 19.96 1.52
CA GLU A 27 17.33 21.06 1.04
C GLU A 27 16.07 20.53 0.35
N LYS A 28 16.24 19.58 -0.58
CA LYS A 28 15.14 18.89 -1.27
C LYS A 28 14.21 18.15 -0.30
N THR A 29 14.78 17.59 0.78
CA THR A 29 13.99 16.91 1.82
C THR A 29 13.09 17.90 2.55
N LEU A 30 13.63 19.07 2.93
CA LEU A 30 12.88 20.10 3.65
C LEU A 30 11.90 20.86 2.74
N SER A 31 12.15 20.87 1.43
CA SER A 31 11.27 21.45 0.41
C SER A 31 10.26 20.47 -0.18
N MET A 32 10.11 19.26 0.38
CA MET A 32 9.12 18.29 -0.07
C MET A 32 7.70 18.86 0.04
N PRO A 33 6.77 18.48 -0.85
CA PRO A 33 5.36 18.76 -0.67
C PRO A 33 4.89 18.33 0.73
N LYS A 34 4.01 19.13 1.33
CA LYS A 34 3.55 18.93 2.71
C LYS A 34 3.03 17.51 2.95
N ASP A 35 2.18 17.00 2.07
CA ASP A 35 1.58 15.66 2.21
C ASP A 35 2.63 14.53 2.15
N LEU A 36 3.68 14.71 1.35
CA LEU A 36 4.81 13.78 1.25
C LEU A 36 5.62 13.79 2.55
N LEU A 37 5.95 14.98 3.05
CA LEU A 37 6.70 15.15 4.29
C LEU A 37 5.89 14.60 5.47
N GLU A 38 4.60 14.92 5.58
CA GLU A 38 3.71 14.40 6.62
C GLU A 38 3.60 12.86 6.59
N SER A 39 3.51 12.28 5.39
CA SER A 39 3.53 10.81 5.24
C SER A 39 4.84 10.21 5.74
N LEU A 40 5.98 10.83 5.39
CA LEU A 40 7.30 10.38 5.84
C LEU A 40 7.45 10.52 7.36
N MET A 41 7.10 11.68 7.93
CA MET A 41 7.26 12.00 9.36
C MET A 41 6.28 11.24 10.25
N SER A 42 5.13 10.83 9.73
CA SER A 42 4.22 9.90 10.42
C SER A 42 4.71 8.45 10.37
N GLY A 43 5.64 8.11 9.48
CA GLY A 43 6.13 6.75 9.24
C GLY A 43 5.23 5.92 8.32
N LYS A 44 4.31 6.57 7.63
CA LYS A 44 3.53 5.94 6.56
C LYS A 44 4.41 5.73 5.34
N VAL A 45 4.01 4.79 4.50
CA VAL A 45 4.56 4.70 3.15
C VAL A 45 4.14 5.96 2.37
N THR A 46 5.11 6.66 1.81
CA THR A 46 4.86 7.90 1.07
C THR A 46 4.14 7.67 -0.26
N PRO A 47 3.58 8.73 -0.87
CA PRO A 47 3.36 8.76 -2.31
C PRO A 47 4.65 8.50 -3.12
N LEU A 48 4.51 8.23 -4.41
CA LEU A 48 5.65 8.08 -5.31
C LEU A 48 6.50 9.34 -5.37
N VAL A 49 7.82 9.15 -5.36
CA VAL A 49 8.83 10.19 -5.54
C VAL A 49 9.85 9.75 -6.58
N GLN A 50 10.40 10.72 -7.31
CA GLN A 50 11.46 10.46 -8.28
C GLN A 50 12.83 10.56 -7.60
N ALA A 51 13.51 9.43 -7.45
CA ALA A 51 14.89 9.39 -6.95
C ALA A 51 15.89 9.40 -8.12
N HIS A 52 17.07 9.96 -7.86
CA HIS A 52 18.20 9.97 -8.78
C HIS A 52 19.33 9.17 -8.16
N VAL A 53 19.49 7.92 -8.62
CA VAL A 53 20.47 6.98 -8.07
C VAL A 53 21.66 6.93 -9.00
N ARG A 54 22.86 7.16 -8.45
CA ARG A 54 24.11 7.04 -9.21
C ARG A 54 24.66 5.62 -9.09
N SER A 55 24.93 4.96 -10.22
CA SER A 55 25.62 3.68 -10.24
C SER A 55 27.11 3.83 -9.93
N GLU A 56 27.77 2.70 -9.65
CA GLU A 56 29.23 2.61 -9.51
C GLU A 56 29.97 3.07 -10.76
N SER A 57 29.37 2.88 -11.94
CA SER A 57 29.89 3.38 -13.23
C SER A 57 29.71 4.90 -13.42
N GLY A 58 29.11 5.60 -12.47
CA GLY A 58 28.91 7.04 -12.48
C GLY A 58 27.67 7.52 -13.24
N ILE A 59 26.89 6.61 -13.84
CA ILE A 59 25.64 6.90 -14.55
C ILE A 59 24.54 7.19 -13.54
N THR A 60 23.74 8.22 -13.78
CA THR A 60 22.58 8.55 -12.94
C THR A 60 21.31 7.98 -13.56
N TYR A 61 20.55 7.23 -12.77
CA TYR A 61 19.28 6.64 -13.13
C TYR A 61 18.15 7.33 -12.38
N GLU A 62 17.08 7.59 -13.11
CA GLU A 62 15.81 7.99 -12.52
C GLU A 62 15.03 6.77 -12.07
N VAL A 63 14.69 6.72 -10.78
CA VAL A 63 14.02 5.59 -10.16
C VAL A 63 12.79 6.10 -9.40
N PRO A 64 11.56 5.87 -9.90
CA PRO A 64 10.36 6.14 -9.13
C PRO A 64 10.28 5.15 -7.97
N LEU A 65 10.10 5.65 -6.75
CA LEU A 65 10.03 4.84 -5.54
C LEU A 65 9.14 5.47 -4.48
N LYS A 66 8.74 4.67 -3.49
CA LYS A 66 8.16 5.17 -2.23
C LYS A 66 9.16 5.03 -1.09
N LEU A 67 8.99 5.86 -0.07
CA LEU A 67 9.81 5.91 1.13
C LEU A 67 8.99 5.55 2.35
N GLN A 68 9.65 5.04 3.39
CA GLN A 68 9.04 4.90 4.71
C GLN A 68 10.12 4.99 5.79
N LEU A 69 9.88 5.82 6.80
CA LEU A 69 10.67 5.81 8.03
C LEU A 69 10.14 4.75 8.99
N ILE A 70 11.06 3.97 9.53
CA ILE A 70 10.74 2.85 10.41
C ILE A 70 11.60 2.96 11.65
N ARG A 71 11.04 2.57 12.79
CA ARG A 71 11.76 2.46 14.04
C ARG A 71 11.69 1.02 14.50
N ASP A 72 12.84 0.38 14.73
CA ASP A 72 12.87 -0.97 15.26
C ASP A 72 12.64 -1.00 16.79
N ARG A 73 12.73 -2.19 17.39
CA ARG A 73 12.53 -2.36 18.84
C ARG A 73 13.60 -1.66 19.67
N GLU A 74 14.80 -1.46 19.13
CA GLU A 74 15.92 -0.79 19.79
C GLU A 74 15.84 0.74 19.65
N GLY A 75 14.84 1.24 18.91
CA GLY A 75 14.67 2.66 18.66
C GLY A 75 15.49 3.17 17.47
N LYS A 76 16.23 2.29 16.78
CA LYS A 76 17.01 2.66 15.62
C LYS A 76 16.08 2.97 14.45
N ILE A 77 16.36 4.08 13.79
CA ILE A 77 15.60 4.57 12.65
C ILE A 77 16.23 4.06 11.36
N ASP A 78 15.38 3.60 10.45
CA ASP A 78 15.79 3.19 9.12
C ASP A 78 14.88 3.81 8.04
N LEU A 79 15.43 3.98 6.84
CA LEU A 79 14.72 4.43 5.64
C LEU A 79 14.54 3.24 4.71
N MET A 80 13.28 2.83 4.55
CA MET A 80 12.91 1.82 3.57
C MET A 80 12.60 2.47 2.23
N THR A 81 13.01 1.81 1.15
CA THR A 81 12.71 2.22 -0.23
C THR A 81 11.92 1.12 -0.93
N TYR A 82 10.91 1.53 -1.68
CA TYR A 82 10.03 0.65 -2.45
C TYR A 82 10.02 1.13 -3.90
N PRO A 83 11.02 0.75 -4.71
CA PRO A 83 11.07 1.15 -6.12
C PRO A 83 9.95 0.52 -6.93
N VAL A 84 9.48 1.21 -7.97
CA VAL A 84 8.50 0.67 -8.91
C VAL A 84 9.13 -0.44 -9.75
N ARG A 85 8.40 -1.54 -9.90
CA ARG A 85 8.84 -2.73 -10.61
C ARG A 85 7.78 -3.20 -11.60
N LYS A 86 8.22 -3.81 -12.69
CA LYS A 86 7.32 -4.43 -13.68
C LYS A 86 6.62 -5.68 -13.15
N SER A 87 7.26 -6.39 -12.22
CA SER A 87 6.75 -7.64 -11.65
C SER A 87 7.23 -7.83 -10.20
N LEU A 88 6.56 -8.74 -9.49
CA LEU A 88 6.94 -9.15 -8.14
C LEU A 88 8.33 -9.80 -8.16
N MET A 89 9.22 -9.34 -7.29
CA MET A 89 10.56 -9.95 -7.14
C MET A 89 10.46 -11.37 -6.58
N SER A 90 11.33 -12.26 -7.06
CA SER A 90 11.47 -13.65 -6.60
C SER A 90 12.33 -13.81 -5.35
N ASP A 91 12.69 -12.71 -4.66
CA ASP A 91 13.62 -12.72 -3.51
C ASP A 91 13.16 -13.58 -2.34
N ILE A 92 11.88 -13.97 -2.33
CA ILE A 92 11.31 -14.91 -1.38
C ILE A 92 10.58 -15.99 -2.18
N SER A 93 10.76 -17.24 -1.76
CA SER A 93 10.02 -18.38 -2.29
C SER A 93 8.55 -18.31 -1.87
N LEU A 94 7.76 -17.55 -2.61
CA LEU A 94 6.31 -17.46 -2.44
C LEU A 94 5.63 -18.61 -3.18
N SER A 95 4.67 -19.28 -2.53
CA SER A 95 3.74 -20.19 -3.21
C SER A 95 2.76 -19.39 -4.09
N GLU A 96 2.08 -20.07 -5.01
CA GLU A 96 1.12 -19.39 -5.90
C GLU A 96 -0.02 -18.74 -5.11
N ASN A 97 -0.59 -19.47 -4.14
CA ASN A 97 -1.61 -18.92 -3.23
C ASN A 97 -1.10 -17.72 -2.42
N GLU A 98 0.16 -17.71 -1.99
CA GLU A 98 0.73 -16.54 -1.31
C GLU A 98 0.85 -15.33 -2.25
N ARG A 99 1.22 -15.55 -3.52
CA ARG A 99 1.30 -14.48 -4.53
C ARG A 99 -0.07 -13.91 -4.85
N GLU A 100 -1.07 -14.76 -5.09
CA GLU A 100 -2.44 -14.33 -5.36
C GLU A 100 -3.00 -13.49 -4.22
N ARG A 101 -2.81 -13.93 -2.98
CA ARG A 101 -3.21 -13.17 -1.80
C ARG A 101 -2.53 -11.81 -1.72
N LEU A 102 -1.21 -11.75 -1.91
CA LEU A 102 -0.47 -10.48 -1.95
C LEU A 102 -0.98 -9.56 -3.06
N GLN A 103 -1.34 -10.10 -4.24
CA GLN A 103 -1.93 -9.34 -5.35
C GLN A 103 -3.32 -8.79 -5.05
N GLN A 104 -4.11 -9.52 -4.26
CA GLN A 104 -5.41 -9.07 -3.76
C GLN A 104 -5.29 -8.02 -2.65
N GLY A 105 -4.08 -7.75 -2.15
CA GLY A 105 -3.81 -6.78 -1.10
C GLY A 105 -3.78 -7.35 0.31
N ASP A 106 -3.85 -8.68 0.45
CA ASP A 106 -3.69 -9.35 1.74
C ASP A 106 -2.28 -9.17 2.31
N THR A 107 -2.21 -9.21 3.63
CA THR A 107 -0.97 -9.48 4.35
C THR A 107 -0.84 -10.99 4.60
N ILE A 108 0.35 -11.52 4.37
CA ILE A 108 0.71 -12.90 4.69
C ILE A 108 1.75 -12.94 5.80
N ARG A 109 1.70 -14.01 6.61
CA ARG A 109 2.75 -14.33 7.58
C ARG A 109 3.58 -15.49 7.04
N LYS A 110 4.88 -15.28 6.90
CA LYS A 110 5.80 -16.28 6.33
C LYS A 110 7.09 -16.33 7.11
N GLU A 111 7.65 -17.53 7.22
CA GLU A 111 9.01 -17.69 7.72
C GLU A 111 10.02 -17.41 6.59
N ILE A 112 10.96 -16.53 6.85
CA ILE A 112 12.04 -16.19 5.92
C ILE A 112 13.37 -16.53 6.58
N LYS A 113 14.24 -17.18 5.81
CA LYS A 113 15.62 -17.47 6.20
C LYS A 113 16.53 -16.40 5.60
N GLU A 114 16.95 -15.44 6.41
CA GLU A 114 17.93 -14.41 6.04
C GLU A 114 19.23 -14.67 6.79
N ASN A 115 20.35 -14.80 6.07
CA ASN A 115 21.68 -15.00 6.64
C ASN A 115 21.77 -16.17 7.65
N GLY A 116 21.05 -17.28 7.37
CA GLY A 116 21.00 -18.45 8.23
C GLY A 116 20.02 -18.35 9.40
N VAL A 117 19.49 -17.16 9.71
CA VAL A 117 18.53 -16.93 10.80
C VAL A 117 17.10 -17.02 10.25
N ARG A 118 16.29 -17.90 10.83
CA ARG A 118 14.86 -18.00 10.53
C ARG A 118 14.10 -16.94 11.31
N ARG A 119 13.32 -16.12 10.61
CA ARG A 119 12.48 -15.08 11.23
C ARG A 119 11.08 -15.16 10.63
N MET A 120 10.07 -15.07 11.49
CA MET A 120 8.71 -14.85 11.04
C MET A 120 8.54 -13.39 10.64
N GLN A 121 8.06 -13.16 9.43
CA GLN A 121 7.77 -11.84 8.88
C GLN A 121 6.33 -11.76 8.38
N PHE A 122 5.73 -10.59 8.58
CA PHE A 122 4.58 -10.17 7.79
C PHE A 122 5.08 -9.59 6.47
N ILE A 123 4.39 -9.93 5.40
CA ILE A 123 4.67 -9.49 4.03
C ILE A 123 3.37 -8.96 3.45
N GLN A 124 3.43 -7.75 2.89
CA GLN A 124 2.34 -7.12 2.17
C GLN A 124 2.90 -6.55 0.87
N MET A 125 2.15 -6.61 -0.23
CA MET A 125 2.58 -5.97 -1.47
C MET A 125 2.02 -4.54 -1.55
N ASP A 126 2.86 -3.62 -2.00
CA ASP A 126 2.39 -2.33 -2.48
C ASP A 126 2.03 -2.42 -3.96
N ASN A 127 0.73 -2.36 -4.28
CA ASN A 127 0.23 -2.60 -5.63
C ASN A 127 0.67 -1.55 -6.67
N GLU A 128 1.04 -0.35 -6.24
CA GLU A 128 1.53 0.73 -7.12
C GLU A 128 2.98 0.48 -7.55
N THR A 129 3.84 0.08 -6.60
CA THR A 129 5.26 -0.19 -6.87
C THR A 129 5.55 -1.65 -7.23
N LYS A 130 4.61 -2.56 -6.96
CA LYS A 130 4.80 -4.02 -6.95
C LYS A 130 5.93 -4.48 -6.02
N SER A 131 6.32 -3.64 -5.05
CA SER A 131 7.35 -3.96 -4.07
C SER A 131 6.74 -4.65 -2.84
N LEU A 132 7.50 -5.57 -2.25
CA LEU A 132 7.13 -6.25 -1.01
C LEU A 132 7.57 -5.43 0.20
N ILE A 133 6.60 -5.08 1.04
CA ILE A 133 6.82 -4.51 2.36
C ILE A 133 6.95 -5.67 3.34
N LYS A 134 8.06 -5.72 4.08
CA LYS A 134 8.37 -6.80 5.03
C LYS A 134 8.59 -6.23 6.43
N ARG A 135 8.02 -6.89 7.44
CA ARG A 135 8.24 -6.57 8.85
C ARG A 135 8.38 -7.84 9.66
N ASN A 136 9.41 -7.90 10.51
CA ASN A 136 9.51 -8.97 11.49
C ASN A 136 8.28 -8.95 12.40
N VAL A 137 7.67 -10.12 12.61
CA VAL A 137 6.51 -10.28 13.50
C VAL A 137 6.85 -9.77 14.91
N SER A 138 8.09 -10.02 15.37
CA SER A 138 8.58 -9.46 16.62
C SER A 138 8.54 -7.94 16.60
N ASN A 139 8.99 -7.25 15.55
CA ASN A 139 9.03 -5.79 15.55
C ASN A 139 7.66 -5.14 15.65
N LEU A 140 6.58 -5.83 15.26
CA LEU A 140 5.22 -5.37 15.49
C LEU A 140 4.82 -5.68 16.94
N ARG A 141 4.45 -4.65 17.71
CA ARG A 141 3.93 -4.77 19.08
C ARG A 141 2.48 -5.26 19.11
N LEU A 142 2.20 -6.27 18.28
CA LEU A 142 0.87 -6.76 17.98
C LEU A 142 0.20 -7.37 19.22
N PRO A 143 0.87 -8.22 20.04
CA PRO A 143 0.27 -8.72 21.27
C PRO A 143 -0.07 -7.61 22.26
N GLU A 144 0.81 -6.61 22.44
CA GLU A 144 0.58 -5.50 23.34
C GLU A 144 -0.60 -4.63 22.87
N GLN A 145 -0.75 -4.46 21.56
CA GLN A 145 -1.84 -3.68 20.98
C GLN A 145 -3.18 -4.40 21.02
N ILE A 146 -3.20 -5.71 20.79
CA ILE A 146 -4.38 -6.55 21.01
C ILE A 146 -4.85 -6.38 22.46
N ALA A 147 -3.93 -6.51 23.43
CA ALA A 147 -4.26 -6.35 24.84
C ALA A 147 -4.74 -4.92 25.19
N GLN A 148 -4.20 -3.88 24.54
CA GLN A 148 -4.69 -2.51 24.70
C GLN A 148 -6.08 -2.33 24.10
N MET A 149 -6.36 -2.88 22.93
CA MET A 149 -7.68 -2.81 22.30
C MET A 149 -8.75 -3.51 23.14
N GLU A 150 -8.44 -4.68 23.70
CA GLU A 150 -9.35 -5.40 24.61
C GLU A 150 -9.68 -4.57 25.85
N LYS A 151 -8.69 -3.84 26.40
CA LYS A 151 -8.87 -2.99 27.60
C LYS A 151 -9.63 -1.69 27.34
N ILE A 152 -9.39 -1.03 26.20
CA ILE A 152 -9.96 0.30 25.93
C ILE A 152 -11.46 0.20 25.57
N ASN A 153 -11.88 -0.91 24.96
CA ASN A 153 -13.21 -1.04 24.40
C ASN A 153 -14.11 -2.06 25.14
N ASP A 154 -13.65 -2.64 26.25
CA ASP A 154 -14.32 -3.74 26.97
C ASP A 154 -14.70 -4.94 26.06
N ILE A 155 -13.87 -5.23 25.06
CA ILE A 155 -14.07 -6.32 24.09
C ILE A 155 -13.19 -7.50 24.49
N GLN A 156 -13.76 -8.71 24.49
CA GLN A 156 -12.97 -9.94 24.50
C GLN A 156 -12.83 -10.49 23.08
N LEU A 157 -11.59 -10.53 22.57
CA LEU A 157 -11.32 -11.18 21.30
C LEU A 157 -11.35 -12.70 21.48
N GLY A 158 -12.17 -13.37 20.68
CA GLY A 158 -12.20 -14.82 20.64
C GLY A 158 -10.86 -15.41 20.18
N GLN A 159 -10.59 -16.67 20.52
CA GLN A 159 -9.34 -17.34 20.14
C GLN A 159 -9.13 -17.34 18.60
N ASN A 160 -10.21 -17.48 17.84
CA ASN A 160 -10.18 -17.44 16.37
C ASN A 160 -9.76 -16.07 15.84
N GLN A 161 -10.27 -14.97 16.42
CA GLN A 161 -9.90 -13.61 16.04
C GLN A 161 -8.43 -13.33 16.37
N LYS A 162 -7.96 -13.76 17.55
CA LYS A 162 -6.54 -13.66 17.93
C LYS A 162 -5.63 -14.42 16.97
N ASN A 163 -6.04 -15.61 16.54
CA ASN A 163 -5.30 -16.40 15.57
C ASN A 163 -5.31 -15.76 14.18
N ALA A 164 -6.44 -15.21 13.73
CA ALA A 164 -6.53 -14.51 12.45
C ALA A 164 -5.57 -13.31 12.37
N ILE A 165 -5.55 -12.46 13.41
CA ILE A 165 -4.59 -11.34 13.49
C ILE A 165 -3.15 -11.85 13.47
N LYS A 166 -2.83 -12.90 14.23
CA LYS A 166 -1.48 -13.51 14.23
C LYS A 166 -1.07 -14.00 12.85
N GLU A 167 -2.01 -14.45 12.02
CA GLU A 167 -1.77 -14.86 10.63
C GLU A 167 -1.78 -13.70 9.64
N GLY A 168 -1.99 -12.46 10.11
CA GLY A 168 -2.02 -11.26 9.29
C GLY A 168 -3.38 -10.98 8.64
N LYS A 169 -4.40 -11.79 8.96
CA LYS A 169 -5.75 -11.62 8.43
C LYS A 169 -6.50 -10.52 9.18
N PRO A 170 -7.30 -9.70 8.47
CA PRO A 170 -8.20 -8.76 9.11
C PRO A 170 -9.32 -9.49 9.87
N ILE A 171 -9.83 -8.85 10.91
CA ILE A 171 -10.96 -9.32 11.70
C ILE A 171 -12.00 -8.21 11.86
N GLU A 172 -13.26 -8.61 12.03
CA GLU A 172 -14.36 -7.72 12.40
C GLU A 172 -14.63 -7.83 13.91
N LEU A 173 -14.90 -6.68 14.52
CA LEU A 173 -15.22 -6.48 15.92
C LEU A 173 -16.54 -5.72 16.04
N GLU A 174 -17.36 -6.12 17.00
CA GLU A 174 -18.55 -5.38 17.40
C GLU A 174 -18.23 -4.63 18.69
N ILE A 175 -18.27 -3.30 18.62
CA ILE A 175 -17.99 -2.39 19.73
C ILE A 175 -19.29 -1.67 20.08
N GLY A 176 -20.05 -2.20 21.04
CA GLY A 176 -21.40 -1.70 21.35
C GLY A 176 -22.36 -1.89 20.19
N HIS A 177 -22.69 -0.81 19.48
CA HIS A 177 -23.54 -0.83 18.28
C HIS A 177 -22.78 -0.58 16.97
N GLU A 178 -21.47 -0.34 17.04
CA GLU A 178 -20.63 -0.08 15.86
C GLU A 178 -19.84 -1.32 15.45
N LYS A 179 -19.67 -1.52 14.15
CA LYS A 179 -18.74 -2.51 13.58
C LYS A 179 -17.41 -1.85 13.27
N VAL A 180 -16.31 -2.54 13.59
CA VAL A 180 -14.94 -2.09 13.34
C VAL A 180 -14.11 -3.23 12.79
N SER A 181 -13.42 -3.01 11.69
CA SER A 181 -12.46 -3.95 11.13
C SER A 181 -11.02 -3.58 11.49
N VAL A 182 -10.23 -4.57 11.91
CA VAL A 182 -8.83 -4.41 12.29
C VAL A 182 -7.99 -5.43 11.54
N GLY A 183 -6.90 -4.99 10.90
CA GLY A 183 -6.01 -5.88 10.17
C GLY A 183 -4.58 -5.39 10.09
N VAL A 184 -3.65 -6.31 9.82
CA VAL A 184 -2.23 -5.98 9.63
C VAL A 184 -2.07 -5.22 8.30
N ASP A 185 -1.50 -4.04 8.38
CA ASP A 185 -1.22 -3.14 7.26
C ASP A 185 0.15 -2.50 7.50
N LEU A 186 1.15 -2.97 6.76
CA LEU A 186 2.55 -2.59 6.92
C LEU A 186 2.85 -1.20 6.34
N LYS A 187 1.89 -0.63 5.59
CA LYS A 187 1.96 0.76 5.12
C LYS A 187 1.69 1.75 6.24
N GLU A 188 1.01 1.30 7.28
CA GLU A 188 0.78 2.09 8.50
C GLU A 188 2.00 1.95 9.44
N PRO A 189 2.39 3.01 10.14
CA PRO A 189 3.62 3.04 10.93
C PRO A 189 3.57 2.08 12.12
N GLN A 190 2.37 1.74 12.60
CA GLN A 190 2.17 0.76 13.66
C GLN A 190 2.02 -0.68 13.15
N GLY A 191 1.96 -0.89 11.83
CA GLY A 191 1.81 -2.20 11.20
C GLY A 191 0.39 -2.76 11.17
N PHE A 192 -0.61 -2.00 11.59
CA PHE A 192 -2.02 -2.38 11.48
C PHE A 192 -2.89 -1.15 11.22
N LYS A 193 -4.06 -1.40 10.65
CA LYS A 193 -5.08 -0.39 10.33
C LYS A 193 -6.37 -0.75 11.04
N ILE A 194 -7.09 0.28 11.47
CA ILE A 194 -8.44 0.18 12.02
C ILE A 194 -9.36 0.93 11.04
N VAL A 195 -10.45 0.29 10.65
CA VAL A 195 -11.47 0.85 9.77
C VAL A 195 -12.80 0.80 10.51
N LYS A 196 -13.52 1.92 10.56
CA LYS A 196 -14.90 1.94 11.03
C LYS A 196 -15.79 1.34 9.94
N GLY A 197 -16.49 0.26 10.26
CA GLY A 197 -17.24 -0.54 9.30
C GLY A 197 -16.94 -2.03 9.43
N ASP A 198 -17.64 -2.81 8.62
CA ASP A 198 -17.49 -4.25 8.51
C ASP A 198 -16.35 -4.63 7.54
N MET A 199 -16.18 -5.93 7.33
CA MET A 199 -15.20 -6.44 6.37
C MET A 199 -15.41 -5.94 4.93
N THR A 200 -16.62 -5.59 4.53
CA THR A 200 -16.88 -5.00 3.21
C THR A 200 -16.30 -3.60 3.11
N GLU A 201 -16.44 -2.79 4.15
CA GLU A 201 -15.82 -1.47 4.22
C GLU A 201 -14.29 -1.56 4.29
N TRP A 202 -13.74 -2.58 4.98
CA TRP A 202 -12.31 -2.87 4.95
C TRP A 202 -11.79 -3.08 3.53
N GLU A 203 -12.43 -3.98 2.77
CA GLU A 203 -12.05 -4.26 1.38
C GLU A 203 -12.21 -3.04 0.48
N ARG A 204 -13.30 -2.27 0.66
CA ARG A 204 -13.55 -1.03 -0.09
C ARG A 204 -12.43 -0.02 0.13
N GLN A 205 -12.00 0.17 1.37
CA GLN A 205 -10.92 1.11 1.72
C GLN A 205 -9.56 0.68 1.15
N GLN A 206 -9.30 -0.61 0.98
CA GLN A 206 -8.09 -1.10 0.32
C GLN A 206 -8.14 -0.80 -1.19
N LYS A 207 -9.32 -0.95 -1.82
CA LYS A 207 -9.53 -0.67 -3.26
C LYS A 207 -9.52 0.82 -3.59
N ILE A 208 -10.17 1.68 -2.81
CA ILE A 208 -10.18 3.14 -3.05
C ILE A 208 -8.77 3.74 -3.01
N LYS A 209 -7.94 3.31 -2.05
CA LYS A 209 -6.53 3.74 -2.00
C LYS A 209 -5.76 3.30 -3.24
N TYR A 210 -6.10 2.15 -3.81
CA TYR A 210 -5.51 1.68 -5.06
C TYR A 210 -5.97 2.56 -6.24
N ASP A 211 -7.26 2.87 -6.34
CA ASP A 211 -7.81 3.66 -7.45
C ASP A 211 -7.33 5.13 -7.44
N MET A 212 -7.27 5.78 -6.26
CA MET A 212 -6.73 7.14 -6.12
C MET A 212 -5.25 7.27 -6.49
N ALA A 213 -4.45 6.22 -6.31
CA ALA A 213 -3.03 6.23 -6.64
C ALA A 213 -2.74 5.89 -8.12
N ASN A 214 -3.76 5.46 -8.87
CA ASN A 214 -3.66 5.07 -10.27
C ASN A 214 -4.62 5.92 -11.13
N GLU A 215 -4.55 7.25 -11.04
CA GLU A 215 -5.43 8.19 -11.78
C GLU A 215 -5.40 7.98 -13.31
N GLY A 216 -4.33 7.39 -13.88
CA GLY A 216 -4.25 6.97 -15.28
C GLY A 216 -5.08 5.73 -15.65
N PHE A 217 -5.74 5.11 -14.66
CA PHE A 217 -6.60 3.93 -14.77
C PHE A 217 -8.03 4.25 -14.29
N MET A 218 -8.47 5.51 -14.46
CA MET A 218 -9.85 5.98 -14.24
C MET A 218 -10.82 5.31 -15.23
N GLY A 219 -11.11 4.02 -15.03
CA GLY A 219 -12.05 3.24 -15.84
C GLY A 219 -12.92 2.27 -15.05
N TYR A 220 -12.53 1.85 -13.85
CA TYR A 220 -13.20 0.83 -13.07
C TYR A 220 -12.79 1.10 -11.60
N VAL A 221 -13.61 1.50 -10.62
CA VAL A 221 -14.73 0.75 -10.00
C VAL A 221 -15.65 1.67 -9.18
N LEU A 222 -16.89 1.17 -9.02
CA LEU A 222 -18.07 1.64 -8.29
C LEU A 222 -17.87 2.24 -6.89
N THR A 223 -18.65 3.28 -6.61
CA THR A 223 -19.29 3.51 -5.30
C THR A 223 -20.76 3.87 -5.50
N ASP A 224 -21.64 3.50 -4.57
CA ASP A 224 -23.10 3.69 -4.67
C ASP A 224 -23.53 5.17 -4.82
N GLN A 225 -22.64 6.12 -4.49
CA GLN A 225 -22.85 7.56 -4.68
C GLN A 225 -22.55 8.05 -6.10
N ASN A 226 -21.80 7.30 -6.92
CA ASN A 226 -21.36 7.71 -8.26
C ASN A 226 -22.12 7.01 -9.41
N ARG A 227 -23.29 6.41 -9.12
CA ARG A 227 -24.04 5.61 -10.10
C ARG A 227 -24.52 6.42 -11.32
N TRP A 228 -24.81 7.71 -11.17
CA TRP A 228 -25.38 8.55 -12.23
C TRP A 228 -24.34 9.07 -13.25
N GLU A 229 -23.11 9.29 -12.81
CA GLU A 229 -22.00 9.77 -13.65
C GLU A 229 -21.39 8.63 -14.46
N TYR A 230 -21.35 7.41 -13.90
CA TYR A 230 -20.93 6.21 -14.61
C TYR A 230 -21.83 5.90 -15.81
N GLN A 231 -23.17 5.93 -15.64
CA GLN A 231 -24.09 5.63 -16.74
C GLN A 231 -23.91 6.60 -17.92
N LYS A 232 -23.72 7.90 -17.65
CA LYS A 232 -23.46 8.91 -18.69
C LYS A 232 -22.14 8.69 -19.44
N VAL A 233 -21.11 8.22 -18.74
CA VAL A 233 -19.82 7.93 -19.35
C VAL A 233 -19.90 6.65 -20.20
N VAL A 234 -20.58 5.61 -19.70
CA VAL A 234 -20.83 4.36 -20.44
C VAL A 234 -21.63 4.62 -21.72
N ASP A 235 -22.74 5.36 -21.64
CA ASP A 235 -23.56 5.68 -22.83
C ASP A 235 -22.74 6.48 -23.86
N LYS A 236 -21.88 7.40 -23.40
CA LYS A 236 -21.02 8.22 -24.25
C LYS A 236 -19.87 7.43 -24.90
N LEU A 237 -19.37 6.40 -24.22
CA LEU A 237 -18.35 5.49 -24.75
C LEU A 237 -18.95 4.48 -25.73
N GLN A 238 -20.11 3.90 -25.43
CA GLN A 238 -20.84 3.04 -26.36
C GLN A 238 -21.25 3.78 -27.63
N HIS A 239 -21.69 5.04 -27.53
CA HIS A 239 -21.95 5.86 -28.73
C HIS A 239 -20.67 6.26 -29.49
N LYS A 240 -19.50 6.26 -28.87
CA LYS A 240 -18.21 6.50 -29.54
C LYS A 240 -17.69 5.24 -30.22
N GLU A 241 -17.72 4.09 -29.56
CA GLU A 241 -17.33 2.79 -30.12
C GLU A 241 -18.28 2.37 -31.23
N ASN A 242 -19.60 2.48 -31.05
CA ASN A 242 -20.55 2.24 -32.15
C ASN A 242 -20.30 3.22 -33.32
N LYS A 243 -19.92 4.48 -33.08
CA LYS A 243 -19.55 5.40 -34.17
C LYS A 243 -18.21 5.07 -34.84
N LEU A 244 -17.29 4.45 -34.12
CA LEU A 244 -15.99 4.00 -34.63
C LEU A 244 -16.14 2.70 -35.43
N GLU A 245 -16.88 1.72 -34.91
CA GLU A 245 -17.23 0.48 -35.62
C GLU A 245 -18.13 0.73 -36.82
N ILE A 246 -19.09 1.66 -36.75
CA ILE A 246 -19.87 2.09 -37.93
C ILE A 246 -18.97 2.78 -38.96
N LYS A 247 -17.93 3.53 -38.53
CA LYS A 247 -16.95 4.15 -39.45
C LYS A 247 -15.97 3.13 -40.05
N GLU A 248 -15.57 2.09 -39.32
CA GLU A 248 -14.68 1.04 -39.81
C GLU A 248 -15.43 0.02 -40.66
N GLY A 249 -16.66 -0.35 -40.30
CA GLY A 249 -17.53 -1.24 -41.08
C GLY A 249 -18.10 -0.61 -42.36
N GLN A 250 -18.06 0.71 -42.51
CA GLN A 250 -18.44 1.41 -43.76
C GLN A 250 -17.27 1.59 -44.75
N LYS A 251 -16.03 1.24 -44.39
CA LYS A 251 -14.94 1.14 -45.37
C LYS A 251 -15.08 -0.16 -46.17
N LYS A 252 -15.99 -0.15 -47.15
CA LYS A 252 -16.08 -1.19 -48.19
C LYS A 252 -14.73 -1.35 -48.90
N PRO A 253 -14.32 -2.58 -49.27
CA PRO A 253 -13.18 -2.78 -50.13
C PRO A 253 -13.58 -2.43 -51.55
N ALA A 254 -13.07 -1.32 -52.08
CA ALA A 254 -13.10 -1.07 -53.51
C ALA A 254 -11.74 -1.51 -54.08
N GLY A 255 -11.74 -2.62 -54.84
CA GLY A 255 -10.75 -2.82 -55.89
C GLY A 255 -10.85 -1.68 -56.92
N ILE A 256 -9.94 -1.50 -57.88
CA ILE A 256 -9.35 -2.47 -58.82
C ILE A 256 -8.10 -1.83 -59.46
N LYS A 257 -7.17 -2.69 -59.92
CA LYS A 257 -6.13 -2.56 -60.97
C LYS A 257 -6.10 -1.26 -61.80
N ILE A 258 -4.91 -0.69 -61.99
CA ILE A 258 -3.98 -0.96 -63.12
C ILE A 258 -2.56 -0.97 -62.57
#